data_AF-A0A1Q6UKU7-F1
#
_entry.id   AF-A0A1Q6UKU7-F1
#
_cell.length_a   1.000
_cell.length_b   1.000
_cell.length_c   1.000
_cell.angle_alpha   90.00
_cell.angle_beta   90.00
_cell.angle_gamma   90.00
#
_symmetry.space_group_name_H-M   'P 1'
#
loop_
_entity.id
_entity.type
_entity.pdbx_description
1 polymer ?
#
loop_
_entity_poly.entity_id
_entity_poly.type
_entity_poly.pdbx_seq_one_letter_code
_entity_poly.pdbx_strand_id
1 'polypeptide(L)'
;MALYNSIKVGGNMTIDCSSIGEETVSTPEFSLTGQSTRAKIDIDGDFSVRFGSQSAEKLQMYTSTDISIGGIMRMDNLWWQNSSKQHYHTLGGMSGNGDIVLYNGSISMNLTNSTAQETSLTFGTTTENSTFDISMNGSAAGRQTIRFRAGTPEGTDGNINDVIVGSGRLDIGMHSGMKGNRLSISGSGASFSPTATDSGDIGTVTFNEGEWYAGKIAIDIEGELAYDKIAFNGRFEKTGSDRDMGFEFVFDAYTMRELISTGDGEFILEDVITYETGSSMAGTVFEGNTSGIQWEAVFGDTSLSVSFTVPEPAAVAAVLGAAALAFAALRRRR
;
A
#
# COMPACT_ATOMS: atom_id res chain seq x y z
N MET A 1 27.08 -11.43 12.44
CA MET A 1 26.94 -11.11 13.88
C MET A 1 25.93 -12.05 14.53
N ALA A 2 26.35 -12.82 15.52
CA ALA A 2 25.46 -13.68 16.30
C ALA A 2 24.87 -12.90 17.49
N LEU A 3 23.54 -12.84 17.58
CA LEU A 3 22.81 -12.12 18.63
C LEU A 3 22.28 -13.11 19.67
N TYR A 4 22.82 -13.05 20.89
CA TYR A 4 22.30 -13.83 22.02
C TYR A 4 21.20 -13.08 22.79
N ASN A 5 21.27 -11.74 22.76
CA ASN A 5 20.33 -10.80 23.37
C ASN A 5 19.99 -9.70 22.37
N SER A 6 19.02 -8.85 22.70
CA SER A 6 18.69 -7.69 21.89
C SER A 6 19.84 -6.67 21.90
N ILE A 7 20.16 -6.12 20.73
CA ILE A 7 21.07 -4.98 20.58
C ILE A 7 20.24 -3.74 20.27
N LYS A 8 20.55 -2.64 20.95
CA LYS A 8 19.95 -1.33 20.69
C LYS A 8 20.98 -0.37 20.10
N VAL A 9 20.65 0.26 18.98
CA VAL A 9 21.39 1.35 18.35
C VAL A 9 20.55 2.62 18.54
N GLY A 10 21.02 3.56 19.35
CA GLY A 10 20.26 4.77 19.73
C GLY A 10 20.13 5.84 18.64
N GLY A 11 20.53 5.54 17.40
CA GLY A 11 20.52 6.47 16.28
C GLY A 11 20.58 5.70 14.96
N ASN A 12 21.15 6.31 13.93
CA ASN A 12 21.26 5.68 12.62
C ASN A 12 22.31 4.57 12.63
N MET A 13 22.09 3.54 11.82
CA MET A 13 23.05 2.50 11.50
C MET A 13 23.36 2.55 10.01
N THR A 14 24.64 2.72 9.68
CA THR A 14 25.12 2.65 8.29
C THR A 14 26.14 1.54 8.16
N ILE A 15 25.91 0.63 7.22
CA ILE A 15 26.92 -0.31 6.76
C ILE A 15 27.69 0.36 5.63
N ASP A 16 28.94 0.75 5.90
CA ASP A 16 29.81 1.39 4.92
C ASP A 16 30.68 0.33 4.21
N CYS A 17 30.35 0.09 2.96
CA CYS A 17 31.05 -0.80 2.04
C CYS A 17 31.93 -0.02 1.04
N SER A 18 32.24 1.26 1.28
CA SER A 18 32.94 2.10 0.31
C SER A 18 34.36 1.66 -0.04
N SER A 19 34.98 0.84 0.79
CA SER A 19 36.31 0.28 0.55
C SER A 19 36.32 -0.97 -0.33
N ILE A 20 35.14 -1.51 -0.67
CA ILE A 20 35.02 -2.67 -1.56
C ILE A 20 35.22 -2.17 -2.99
N GLY A 21 36.33 -2.58 -3.61
CA GLY A 21 36.69 -2.18 -4.98
C GLY A 21 35.79 -2.82 -6.04
N GLU A 22 35.85 -2.30 -7.27
CA GLU A 22 35.01 -2.73 -8.40
C GLU A 22 35.24 -4.19 -8.84
N GLU A 23 36.33 -4.84 -8.39
CA GLU A 23 36.78 -6.16 -8.84
C GLU A 23 36.61 -7.30 -7.81
N THR A 24 35.82 -7.13 -6.74
CA THR A 24 35.63 -8.25 -5.80
C THR A 24 34.71 -9.32 -6.38
N VAL A 25 35.22 -10.55 -6.45
CA VAL A 25 34.49 -11.76 -6.93
C VAL A 25 33.37 -12.22 -5.95
N SER A 26 33.21 -11.54 -4.81
CA SER A 26 32.29 -11.93 -3.75
C SER A 26 31.42 -10.74 -3.35
N THR A 27 30.11 -10.96 -3.37
CA THR A 27 29.11 -10.07 -2.79
C THR A 27 29.39 -9.86 -1.30
N PRO A 28 29.40 -8.62 -0.79
CA PRO A 28 29.54 -8.40 0.63
C PRO A 28 28.32 -8.93 1.38
N GLU A 29 28.57 -9.54 2.53
CA GLU A 29 27.55 -10.14 3.38
C GLU A 29 27.50 -9.47 4.75
N PHE A 30 26.30 -9.12 5.21
CA PHE A 30 26.02 -8.69 6.57
C PHE A 30 24.94 -9.56 7.20
N SER A 31 25.36 -10.52 8.01
CA SER A 31 24.46 -11.50 8.64
C SER A 31 24.08 -11.11 10.06
N LEU A 32 22.79 -11.07 10.37
CA LEU A 32 22.21 -10.93 11.70
C LEU A 32 21.55 -12.25 12.11
N THR A 33 22.23 -13.01 12.96
CA THR A 33 21.80 -14.35 13.32
C THR A 33 21.33 -14.42 14.77
N GLY A 34 20.03 -14.58 15.00
CA GLY A 34 19.45 -14.76 16.33
C GLY A 34 19.79 -16.13 16.92
N GLN A 35 20.36 -16.16 18.13
CA GLN A 35 20.68 -17.38 18.88
C GLN A 35 19.68 -17.65 20.02
N SER A 36 18.70 -16.76 20.20
CA SER A 36 17.58 -16.91 21.13
C SER A 36 16.33 -16.25 20.56
N THR A 37 15.15 -16.62 21.05
CA THR A 37 13.86 -16.00 20.63
C THR A 37 13.70 -14.55 21.08
N ARG A 38 14.63 -14.04 21.92
CA ARG A 38 14.65 -12.65 22.40
C ARG A 38 15.71 -11.81 21.69
N ALA A 39 16.57 -12.45 20.91
CA ALA A 39 17.53 -11.76 20.09
C ALA A 39 16.78 -10.93 19.04
N LYS A 40 17.18 -9.66 18.90
CA LYS A 40 16.71 -8.76 17.86
C LYS A 40 17.69 -7.60 17.76
N ILE A 41 17.64 -6.88 16.65
CA ILE A 41 18.28 -5.57 16.55
C ILE A 41 17.19 -4.51 16.57
N ASP A 42 17.42 -3.44 17.34
CA ASP A 42 16.54 -2.30 17.46
C ASP A 42 17.34 -1.03 17.17
N ILE A 43 16.96 -0.32 16.11
CA ILE A 43 17.64 0.87 15.60
C ILE A 43 16.67 2.02 15.76
N ASP A 44 16.95 2.98 16.63
CA ASP A 44 16.04 4.12 16.88
C ASP A 44 15.94 5.05 15.65
N GLY A 45 16.99 5.10 14.81
CA GLY A 45 17.06 5.92 13.60
C GLY A 45 16.91 5.13 12.31
N ASP A 46 17.55 5.62 11.25
CA ASP A 46 17.55 5.01 9.92
C ASP A 46 18.55 3.85 9.80
N PHE A 47 18.26 2.90 8.91
CA PHE A 47 19.23 1.92 8.41
C PHE A 47 19.61 2.26 6.97
N SER A 48 20.90 2.20 6.65
CA SER A 48 21.38 2.40 5.28
C SER A 48 22.64 1.61 4.95
N VAL A 49 22.84 1.36 3.66
CA VAL A 49 24.07 0.80 3.11
C VAL A 49 24.70 1.83 2.18
N ARG A 50 26.02 1.98 2.25
CA ARG A 50 26.77 2.87 1.37
C ARG A 50 27.83 2.09 0.62
N PHE A 51 27.87 2.27 -0.71
CA PHE A 51 28.96 1.80 -1.56
C PHE A 51 29.78 2.97 -2.09
N GLY A 52 31.03 2.68 -2.49
CA GLY A 52 31.96 3.66 -3.05
C GLY A 52 31.81 3.86 -4.56
N SER A 53 31.17 2.90 -5.24
CA SER A 53 30.87 2.91 -6.68
C SER A 53 29.39 2.58 -6.90
N GLN A 54 28.77 3.18 -7.91
CA GLN A 54 27.38 2.89 -8.30
C GLN A 54 27.24 1.54 -9.01
N SER A 55 28.36 0.96 -9.46
CA SER A 55 28.41 -0.35 -10.12
C SER A 55 28.64 -1.51 -9.14
N ALA A 56 28.77 -1.23 -7.84
CA ALA A 56 29.02 -2.25 -6.84
C ALA A 56 27.81 -3.19 -6.68
N GLU A 57 28.09 -4.48 -6.44
CA GLU A 57 27.05 -5.46 -6.12
C GLU A 57 26.31 -5.08 -4.82
N LYS A 58 25.04 -5.49 -4.70
CA LYS A 58 24.23 -5.24 -3.50
C LYS A 58 24.84 -5.92 -2.27
N LEU A 59 24.66 -5.31 -1.10
CA LEU A 59 24.94 -5.97 0.18
C LEU A 59 23.91 -7.08 0.39
N GLN A 60 24.38 -8.31 0.55
CA GLN A 60 23.56 -9.42 1.01
C GLN A 60 23.38 -9.30 2.51
N MET A 61 22.21 -8.86 2.94
CA MET A 61 21.85 -8.81 4.35
C MET A 61 21.02 -10.02 4.70
N TYR A 62 21.62 -10.99 5.39
CA TYR A 62 20.89 -12.16 5.89
C TYR A 62 20.40 -11.93 7.31
N THR A 63 19.16 -12.33 7.56
CA THR A 63 18.51 -12.14 8.86
C THR A 63 17.77 -13.40 9.28
N SER A 64 18.00 -13.84 10.52
CA SER A 64 17.30 -14.96 11.13
C SER A 64 16.66 -14.58 12.48
N THR A 65 16.33 -13.31 12.62
CA THR A 65 15.89 -12.68 13.86
C THR A 65 15.09 -11.42 13.54
N ASP A 66 14.23 -11.01 14.46
CA ASP A 66 13.45 -9.78 14.30
C ASP A 66 14.33 -8.53 14.19
N ILE A 67 13.83 -7.55 13.44
CA ILE A 67 14.48 -6.25 13.19
C ILE A 67 13.47 -5.15 13.43
N SER A 68 13.85 -4.17 14.23
CA SER A 68 13.11 -2.94 14.47
C SER A 68 13.95 -1.76 14.01
N ILE A 69 13.41 -0.94 13.11
CA ILE A 69 14.02 0.30 12.62
C ILE A 69 12.98 1.40 12.83
N GLY A 70 13.23 2.31 13.76
CA GLY A 70 12.33 3.41 14.09
C GLY A 70 12.24 4.48 12.99
N GLY A 71 13.33 4.64 12.23
CA GLY A 71 13.39 5.49 11.04
C GLY A 71 13.13 4.72 9.74
N ILE A 72 13.79 5.15 8.68
CA ILE A 72 13.63 4.60 7.33
C ILE A 72 14.63 3.47 7.11
N MET A 73 14.15 2.33 6.60
CA MET A 73 15.00 1.30 6.01
C MET A 73 15.29 1.67 4.54
N ARG A 74 16.51 2.14 4.27
CA ARG A 74 16.94 2.43 2.90
C ARG A 74 17.31 1.12 2.21
N MET A 75 16.51 0.76 1.21
CA MET A 75 16.64 -0.47 0.44
C MET A 75 17.68 -0.36 -0.68
N ASP A 76 18.17 0.85 -0.97
CA ASP A 76 19.20 1.07 -1.98
C ASP A 76 20.43 0.19 -1.73
N ASN A 77 20.83 -0.57 -2.75
CA ASN A 77 21.94 -1.51 -2.70
C ASN A 77 21.76 -2.66 -1.68
N LEU A 78 20.52 -2.98 -1.30
CA LEU A 78 20.22 -4.05 -0.35
C LEU A 78 19.54 -5.23 -1.03
N TRP A 79 20.11 -6.42 -0.82
CA TRP A 79 19.43 -7.69 -1.00
C TRP A 79 19.16 -8.29 0.38
N TRP A 80 17.92 -8.20 0.83
CA TRP A 80 17.52 -8.64 2.16
C TRP A 80 17.00 -10.08 2.15
N GLN A 81 17.81 -10.97 2.70
CA GLN A 81 17.54 -12.39 2.83
C GLN A 81 16.99 -12.72 4.23
N ASN A 82 15.94 -13.53 4.27
CA ASN A 82 15.29 -13.93 5.51
C ASN A 82 15.26 -15.44 5.66
N SER A 83 15.61 -15.92 6.85
CA SER A 83 15.72 -17.36 7.14
C SER A 83 14.38 -18.09 7.06
N SER A 84 14.43 -19.42 7.16
CA SER A 84 13.30 -20.35 7.13
C SER A 84 12.36 -20.35 8.36
N LYS A 85 12.24 -19.20 9.03
CA LYS A 85 11.43 -19.06 10.24
C LYS A 85 10.45 -17.91 10.07
N GLN A 86 9.49 -17.83 10.97
CA GLN A 86 8.65 -16.65 11.09
C GLN A 86 9.42 -15.52 11.79
N HIS A 87 9.44 -14.34 11.18
CA HIS A 87 10.03 -13.12 11.73
C HIS A 87 9.05 -11.97 11.67
N TYR A 88 9.19 -11.06 12.64
CA TYR A 88 8.38 -9.86 12.77
C TYR A 88 9.29 -8.65 12.64
N HIS A 89 9.16 -7.93 11.52
CA HIS A 89 9.93 -6.71 11.28
C HIS A 89 9.05 -5.49 11.52
N THR A 90 9.60 -4.46 12.17
CA THR A 90 8.93 -3.16 12.31
C THR A 90 9.82 -2.07 11.73
N LEU A 91 9.29 -1.30 10.79
CA LEU A 91 10.01 -0.26 10.07
C LEU A 91 9.24 1.07 10.17
N GLY A 92 9.93 2.18 10.41
CA GLY A 92 9.37 3.55 10.29
C GLY A 92 9.11 3.98 8.84
N GLY A 93 9.41 3.09 7.89
CA GLY A 93 9.16 3.23 6.47
C GLY A 93 10.27 2.58 5.66
N MET A 94 10.03 2.41 4.36
CA MET A 94 11.00 1.88 3.41
C MET A 94 11.19 2.86 2.26
N SER A 95 12.44 3.10 1.89
CA SER A 95 12.77 3.96 0.75
C SER A 95 13.74 3.31 -0.23
N GLY A 96 13.67 3.72 -1.50
CA GLY A 96 14.66 3.34 -2.50
C GLY A 96 14.46 1.95 -3.10
N ASN A 97 15.48 1.43 -3.76
CA ASN A 97 15.37 0.24 -4.61
C ASN A 97 16.15 -0.96 -4.06
N GLY A 98 15.46 -2.06 -3.75
CA GLY A 98 16.10 -3.25 -3.21
C GLY A 98 15.42 -4.56 -3.60
N ASP A 99 15.87 -5.65 -2.99
CA ASP A 99 15.32 -6.98 -3.17
C ASP A 99 15.05 -7.63 -1.81
N ILE A 100 14.00 -8.43 -1.73
CA ILE A 100 13.71 -9.28 -0.57
C ILE A 100 13.62 -10.72 -1.05
N VAL A 101 14.28 -11.65 -0.36
CA VAL A 101 14.18 -13.09 -0.63
C VAL A 101 13.88 -13.86 0.66
N LEU A 102 12.88 -14.74 0.61
CA LEU A 102 12.54 -15.66 1.71
C LEU A 102 13.04 -17.07 1.42
N TYR A 103 13.74 -17.66 2.39
CA TYR A 103 14.17 -19.05 2.33
C TYR A 103 13.25 -19.96 3.13
N ASN A 104 12.05 -20.29 2.63
CA ASN A 104 11.09 -21.15 3.32
C ASN A 104 10.66 -20.61 4.70
N GLY A 105 10.43 -19.31 4.77
CA GLY A 105 10.08 -18.60 6.01
C GLY A 105 8.90 -17.67 5.81
N SER A 106 8.47 -17.05 6.90
CA SER A 106 7.37 -16.10 6.91
C SER A 106 7.85 -14.78 7.47
N ILE A 107 7.53 -13.68 6.81
CA ILE A 107 7.74 -12.35 7.36
C ILE A 107 6.38 -11.71 7.59
N SER A 108 6.21 -11.13 8.77
CA SER A 108 5.20 -10.11 8.99
C SER A 108 5.88 -8.76 9.17
N MET A 109 5.75 -7.89 8.18
CA MET A 109 6.35 -6.57 8.17
C MET A 109 5.33 -5.52 8.60
N ASN A 110 5.64 -4.81 9.67
CA ASN A 110 4.83 -3.73 10.22
C ASN A 110 5.46 -2.37 9.90
N LEU A 111 4.75 -1.56 9.13
CA LEU A 111 5.16 -0.22 8.71
C LEU A 111 4.51 0.82 9.64
N THR A 112 5.30 1.75 10.16
CA THR A 112 4.89 2.73 11.16
C THR A 112 5.12 4.18 10.70
N ASN A 113 5.01 4.39 9.39
CA ASN A 113 5.44 5.64 8.75
C ASN A 113 4.86 6.88 9.41
N SER A 114 5.73 7.87 9.63
CA SER A 114 5.34 9.21 10.08
C SER A 114 5.27 10.21 8.93
N THR A 115 5.89 9.89 7.79
CA THR A 115 5.91 10.68 6.55
C THR A 115 5.66 9.79 5.34
N ALA A 116 5.54 10.39 4.16
CA ALA A 116 5.52 9.63 2.91
C ALA A 116 6.88 8.98 2.63
N GLN A 117 6.86 7.70 2.27
CA GLN A 117 8.02 6.92 1.84
C GLN A 117 7.62 6.06 0.64
N GLU A 118 8.58 5.79 -0.24
CA GLU A 118 8.37 4.98 -1.43
C GLU A 118 9.55 4.04 -1.65
N THR A 119 9.24 2.77 -1.86
CA THR A 119 10.22 1.75 -2.20
C THR A 119 9.79 0.97 -3.43
N SER A 120 10.78 0.56 -4.23
CA SER A 120 10.60 -0.39 -5.31
C SER A 120 11.39 -1.67 -5.02
N LEU A 121 10.72 -2.81 -5.05
CA LEU A 121 11.25 -4.08 -4.58
C LEU A 121 11.11 -5.15 -5.65
N THR A 122 12.08 -6.06 -5.72
CA THR A 122 11.78 -7.42 -6.17
C THR A 122 11.48 -8.27 -4.94
N PHE A 123 10.62 -9.28 -5.10
CA PHE A 123 10.30 -10.20 -4.02
C PHE A 123 10.39 -11.64 -4.52
N GLY A 124 11.33 -12.38 -3.93
CA GLY A 124 11.61 -13.77 -4.26
C GLY A 124 11.29 -14.74 -3.13
N THR A 125 10.92 -15.96 -3.51
CA THR A 125 10.81 -17.08 -2.58
C THR A 125 11.55 -18.28 -3.15
N THR A 126 12.27 -19.01 -2.31
CA THR A 126 12.97 -20.25 -2.76
C THR A 126 12.11 -21.51 -2.60
N THR A 127 10.96 -21.38 -1.94
CA THR A 127 9.96 -22.45 -1.75
C THR A 127 8.55 -21.87 -1.67
N GLU A 128 7.57 -22.64 -2.14
CA GLU A 128 6.15 -22.23 -2.28
C GLU A 128 5.45 -21.85 -0.96
N ASN A 129 5.91 -22.34 0.19
CA ASN A 129 5.24 -22.11 1.48
C ASN A 129 5.64 -20.79 2.19
N SER A 130 6.44 -19.94 1.55
CA SER A 130 6.89 -18.68 2.17
C SER A 130 5.77 -17.66 2.16
N THR A 131 5.55 -16.93 3.27
CA THR A 131 4.52 -15.88 3.33
C THR A 131 5.13 -14.52 3.65
N PHE A 132 4.64 -13.48 2.98
CA PHE A 132 5.03 -12.11 3.26
C PHE A 132 3.80 -11.27 3.56
N ASP A 133 3.54 -11.07 4.86
CA ASP A 133 2.48 -10.20 5.35
C ASP A 133 2.99 -8.76 5.48
N ILE A 134 2.14 -7.81 5.11
CA ILE A 134 2.42 -6.39 5.18
C ILE A 134 1.30 -5.75 6.01
N SER A 135 1.69 -5.05 7.08
CA SER A 135 0.79 -4.27 7.91
C SER A 135 1.19 -2.81 7.88
N MET A 136 0.23 -1.91 7.70
CA MET A 136 0.43 -0.46 7.77
C MET A 136 -0.28 0.11 8.98
N ASN A 137 0.51 0.64 9.92
CA ASN A 137 0.10 1.25 11.19
C ASN A 137 0.82 2.59 11.37
N GLY A 138 0.75 3.44 10.33
CA GLY A 138 1.40 4.74 10.31
C GLY A 138 0.60 5.84 11.02
N SER A 139 1.20 7.02 11.12
CA SER A 139 0.51 8.24 11.53
C SER A 139 -0.50 8.70 10.46
N ALA A 140 -1.31 9.72 10.76
CA ALA A 140 -2.25 10.29 9.79
C ALA A 140 -1.56 10.87 8.52
N ALA A 141 -0.30 11.33 8.65
CA ALA A 141 0.53 11.76 7.51
C ALA A 141 1.47 10.65 7.00
N GLY A 142 1.42 9.47 7.62
CA GLY A 142 2.21 8.31 7.26
C GLY A 142 1.70 7.70 5.97
N ARG A 143 2.58 7.59 4.97
CA ARG A 143 2.29 6.91 3.71
C ARG A 143 3.43 5.98 3.34
N GLN A 144 3.13 4.76 2.94
CA GLN A 144 4.09 3.87 2.28
C GLN A 144 3.57 3.53 0.89
N THR A 145 4.38 3.77 -0.12
CA THR A 145 4.20 3.18 -1.45
C THR A 145 5.20 2.04 -1.61
N ILE A 146 4.71 0.86 -2.02
CA ILE A 146 5.54 -0.31 -2.35
C ILE A 146 5.24 -0.72 -3.79
N ARG A 147 6.27 -0.67 -4.64
CA ARG A 147 6.17 -1.08 -6.04
C ARG A 147 6.92 -2.39 -6.24
N PHE A 148 6.18 -3.48 -6.41
CA PHE A 148 6.76 -4.79 -6.71
C PHE A 148 7.05 -4.90 -8.20
N ARG A 149 8.33 -5.05 -8.52
CA ARG A 149 8.84 -5.32 -9.87
C ARG A 149 8.96 -6.81 -10.08
N ALA A 150 8.79 -7.24 -11.33
CA ALA A 150 9.04 -8.62 -11.73
C ALA A 150 10.53 -8.99 -11.63
N GLY A 151 10.79 -10.28 -11.46
CA GLY A 151 12.13 -10.82 -11.27
C GLY A 151 12.52 -10.94 -9.79
N THR A 152 13.55 -11.74 -9.55
CA THR A 152 14.12 -11.97 -8.21
C THR A 152 15.63 -12.25 -8.34
N PRO A 153 16.46 -11.87 -7.36
CA PRO A 153 17.85 -12.30 -7.30
C PRO A 153 18.02 -13.82 -7.14
N GLU A 154 17.04 -14.48 -6.49
CA GLU A 154 17.09 -15.92 -6.23
C GLU A 154 15.67 -16.52 -6.08
N GLY A 155 15.51 -17.78 -6.48
CA GLY A 155 14.24 -18.49 -6.41
C GLY A 155 13.29 -18.09 -7.53
N THR A 156 12.00 -17.98 -7.20
CA THR A 156 10.95 -17.52 -8.12
C THR A 156 10.26 -16.28 -7.57
N ASP A 157 9.67 -15.49 -8.45
CA ASP A 157 8.83 -14.35 -8.08
C ASP A 157 7.78 -14.79 -7.05
N GLY A 158 7.75 -14.08 -5.93
CA GLY A 158 6.89 -14.37 -4.80
C GLY A 158 5.55 -13.64 -4.89
N ASN A 159 4.53 -14.25 -4.30
CA ASN A 159 3.25 -13.59 -4.01
C ASN A 159 3.29 -13.06 -2.57
N ILE A 160 2.73 -11.87 -2.34
CA ILE A 160 2.51 -11.43 -0.95
C ILE A 160 1.36 -12.24 -0.35
N ASN A 161 1.29 -12.27 0.98
CA ASN A 161 0.22 -12.94 1.70
C ASN A 161 -0.81 -11.91 2.16
N ASP A 162 -0.89 -11.62 3.45
CA ASP A 162 -1.92 -10.72 3.97
C ASP A 162 -1.46 -9.27 3.96
N VAL A 163 -2.35 -8.38 3.53
CA VAL A 163 -2.17 -6.93 3.60
C VAL A 163 -3.19 -6.36 4.55
N ILE A 164 -2.73 -5.73 5.63
CA ILE A 164 -3.59 -5.15 6.67
C ILE A 164 -3.30 -3.65 6.78
N VAL A 165 -4.30 -2.81 6.55
CA VAL A 165 -4.19 -1.36 6.73
C VAL A 165 -4.98 -0.95 7.97
N GLY A 166 -4.25 -0.70 9.06
CA GLY A 166 -4.81 -0.28 10.35
C GLY A 166 -4.80 1.24 10.55
N SER A 167 -3.79 1.95 10.03
CA SER A 167 -3.75 3.41 10.03
C SER A 167 -2.73 3.98 9.04
N GLY A 168 -2.94 5.22 8.60
CA GLY A 168 -2.13 5.85 7.55
C GLY A 168 -2.48 5.30 6.17
N ARG A 169 -1.65 5.61 5.16
CA ARG A 169 -1.89 5.21 3.77
C ARG A 169 -0.89 4.15 3.28
N LEU A 170 -1.39 3.09 2.67
CA LEU A 170 -0.60 2.08 1.98
C LEU A 170 -0.98 2.04 0.51
N ASP A 171 0.01 2.23 -0.36
CA ASP A 171 -0.14 2.05 -1.80
C ASP A 171 0.69 0.85 -2.25
N ILE A 172 0.08 -0.06 -3.01
CA ILE A 172 0.75 -1.25 -3.54
C ILE A 172 0.63 -1.28 -5.06
N GLY A 173 1.76 -1.44 -5.73
CA GLY A 173 1.82 -1.83 -7.13
C GLY A 173 2.31 -3.26 -7.28
N MET A 174 1.54 -4.08 -7.99
CA MET A 174 1.84 -5.48 -8.28
C MET A 174 2.21 -5.64 -9.75
N HIS A 175 3.28 -6.38 -10.03
CA HIS A 175 3.60 -6.73 -11.42
C HIS A 175 2.64 -7.81 -11.92
N SER A 176 2.60 -7.97 -13.25
CA SER A 176 1.75 -8.99 -13.88
C SER A 176 2.02 -10.37 -13.30
N GLY A 177 0.94 -11.08 -12.93
CA GLY A 177 0.98 -12.42 -12.34
C GLY A 177 1.16 -12.47 -10.81
N MET A 178 1.55 -11.35 -10.17
CA MET A 178 1.63 -11.26 -8.72
C MET A 178 0.23 -11.13 -8.11
N LYS A 179 0.03 -11.77 -6.95
CA LYS A 179 -1.19 -11.65 -6.15
C LYS A 179 -0.89 -11.58 -4.66
N GLY A 180 -1.87 -11.09 -3.90
CA GLY A 180 -1.96 -11.24 -2.45
C GLY A 180 -2.95 -12.33 -2.04
N ASN A 181 -2.90 -12.73 -0.78
CA ASN A 181 -3.89 -13.62 -0.20
C ASN A 181 -5.14 -12.83 0.23
N ARG A 182 -5.02 -12.02 1.29
CA ARG A 182 -6.13 -11.20 1.80
C ARG A 182 -5.76 -9.72 1.87
N LEU A 183 -6.68 -8.85 1.45
CA LEU A 183 -6.64 -7.41 1.79
C LEU A 183 -7.62 -7.11 2.92
N SER A 184 -7.16 -6.47 3.99
CA SER A 184 -7.96 -6.07 5.15
C SER A 184 -7.79 -4.59 5.44
N ILE A 185 -8.87 -3.81 5.31
CA ILE A 185 -8.88 -2.37 5.65
C ILE A 185 -9.69 -2.22 6.94
N SER A 186 -8.98 -1.98 8.05
CA SER A 186 -9.52 -2.23 9.39
C SER A 186 -9.62 -1.00 10.29
N GLY A 187 -8.92 0.09 9.99
CA GLY A 187 -8.96 1.30 10.84
C GLY A 187 -9.62 2.50 10.17
N SER A 188 -10.30 3.32 10.96
CA SER A 188 -10.97 4.53 10.46
C SER A 188 -10.02 5.59 9.88
N GLY A 189 -8.75 5.55 10.27
CA GLY A 189 -7.67 6.38 9.70
C GLY A 189 -6.82 5.67 8.65
N ALA A 190 -7.26 4.51 8.16
CA ALA A 190 -6.58 3.74 7.14
C ALA A 190 -6.99 4.21 5.73
N SER A 191 -6.04 4.14 4.80
CA SER A 191 -6.29 4.30 3.37
C SER A 191 -5.48 3.28 2.59
N PHE A 192 -6.13 2.52 1.72
CA PHE A 192 -5.46 1.64 0.76
C PHE A 192 -5.58 2.22 -0.66
N SER A 193 -4.53 2.09 -1.46
CA SER A 193 -4.53 2.49 -2.87
C SER A 193 -3.82 1.42 -3.70
N PRO A 194 -4.36 0.98 -4.83
CA PRO A 194 -3.54 0.45 -5.90
C PRO A 194 -2.60 1.54 -6.42
N THR A 195 -1.53 1.14 -7.09
CA THR A 195 -0.68 2.04 -7.89
C THR A 195 0.12 1.22 -8.90
N ALA A 196 0.76 1.85 -9.89
CA ALA A 196 1.56 1.12 -10.87
C ALA A 196 2.85 0.50 -10.27
N THR A 197 3.49 -0.40 -11.01
CA THR A 197 4.79 -0.97 -10.61
C THR A 197 5.98 -0.08 -10.89
N ASP A 198 5.77 0.96 -11.68
CA ASP A 198 6.70 2.03 -11.99
C ASP A 198 6.06 3.37 -11.63
N SER A 199 6.65 4.47 -12.10
CA SER A 199 6.07 5.81 -11.97
C SER A 199 4.95 6.07 -12.99
N GLY A 200 4.49 5.04 -13.71
CA GLY A 200 3.30 5.12 -14.54
C GLY A 200 2.04 5.16 -13.69
N ASP A 201 0.91 5.27 -14.37
CA ASP A 201 -0.24 5.88 -13.72
C ASP A 201 -1.35 4.89 -13.32
N ILE A 202 -1.39 3.69 -13.94
CA ILE A 202 -2.46 2.72 -13.71
C ILE A 202 -1.96 1.56 -12.85
N GLY A 203 -2.48 1.46 -11.63
CA GLY A 203 -2.28 0.34 -10.74
C GLY A 203 -3.33 -0.75 -10.92
N THR A 204 -2.89 -2.02 -10.90
CA THR A 204 -3.80 -3.15 -10.71
C THR A 204 -3.23 -4.04 -9.63
N VAL A 205 -4.07 -4.36 -8.64
CA VAL A 205 -3.73 -5.31 -7.58
C VAL A 205 -4.73 -6.44 -7.56
N THR A 206 -4.24 -7.65 -7.28
CA THR A 206 -5.07 -8.85 -7.21
C THR A 206 -4.91 -9.51 -5.85
N PHE A 207 -6.00 -9.84 -5.18
CA PHE A 207 -6.04 -10.61 -3.95
C PHE A 207 -6.94 -11.84 -4.11
N ASN A 208 -6.76 -12.87 -3.30
CA ASN A 208 -7.72 -13.98 -3.28
C ASN A 208 -9.03 -13.55 -2.60
N GLU A 209 -8.96 -12.77 -1.52
CA GLU A 209 -10.12 -12.31 -0.78
C GLU A 209 -9.89 -10.93 -0.17
N GLY A 210 -10.99 -10.28 0.23
CA GLY A 210 -10.93 -8.96 0.86
C GLY A 210 -11.93 -8.81 1.99
N GLU A 211 -11.60 -7.97 2.96
CA GLU A 211 -12.52 -7.50 4.00
C GLU A 211 -12.37 -6.00 4.22
N TRP A 212 -13.50 -5.31 4.38
CA TRP A 212 -13.52 -3.87 4.63
C TRP A 212 -14.38 -3.55 5.85
N TYR A 213 -13.71 -3.13 6.91
CA TYR A 213 -14.31 -2.78 8.19
C TYR A 213 -14.43 -1.26 8.38
N ALA A 214 -13.35 -0.53 8.06
CA ALA A 214 -13.31 0.94 8.17
C ALA A 214 -12.21 1.50 7.25
N GLY A 215 -12.13 2.83 7.16
CA GLY A 215 -11.11 3.52 6.37
C GLY A 215 -11.51 3.68 4.91
N LYS A 216 -10.54 4.06 4.07
CA LYS A 216 -10.79 4.45 2.70
C LYS A 216 -10.10 3.57 1.67
N ILE A 217 -10.72 3.46 0.49
CA ILE A 217 -10.06 3.01 -0.73
C ILE A 217 -9.84 4.24 -1.62
N ALA A 218 -8.60 4.49 -1.98
CA ALA A 218 -8.21 5.51 -2.93
C ALA A 218 -8.06 4.89 -4.32
N ILE A 219 -8.59 5.56 -5.34
CA ILE A 219 -8.54 5.15 -6.74
C ILE A 219 -8.05 6.35 -7.55
N ASP A 220 -6.91 6.20 -8.20
CA ASP A 220 -6.41 7.19 -9.16
C ASP A 220 -7.10 7.01 -10.51
N ILE A 221 -7.49 8.12 -11.14
CA ILE A 221 -8.24 8.16 -12.40
C ILE A 221 -7.63 9.22 -13.30
N GLU A 222 -7.12 8.78 -14.44
CA GLU A 222 -6.57 9.64 -15.47
C GLU A 222 -7.44 9.72 -16.73
N GLY A 223 -8.32 8.75 -16.94
CA GLY A 223 -9.23 8.72 -18.08
C GLY A 223 -10.15 7.52 -18.09
N GLU A 224 -10.93 7.39 -19.18
CA GLU A 224 -11.98 6.36 -19.37
C GLU A 224 -11.51 4.92 -19.19
N LEU A 225 -10.27 4.62 -19.59
CA LEU A 225 -9.67 3.29 -19.48
C LEU A 225 -8.38 3.29 -18.65
N ALA A 226 -8.11 4.42 -17.99
CA ALA A 226 -6.87 4.66 -17.27
C ALA A 226 -7.19 5.03 -15.83
N TYR A 227 -7.44 4.02 -15.01
CA TYR A 227 -7.72 4.16 -13.59
C TYR A 227 -7.31 2.90 -12.83
N ASP A 228 -7.01 3.09 -11.55
CA ASP A 228 -6.62 2.03 -10.63
C ASP A 228 -7.72 0.96 -10.47
N LYS A 229 -7.29 -0.30 -10.40
CA LYS A 229 -8.18 -1.46 -10.24
C LYS A 229 -7.78 -2.37 -9.09
N ILE A 230 -8.80 -2.95 -8.44
CA ILE A 230 -8.65 -4.02 -7.45
C ILE A 230 -9.43 -5.24 -7.94
N ALA A 231 -8.78 -6.39 -8.02
CA ALA A 231 -9.44 -7.65 -8.32
C ALA A 231 -9.37 -8.59 -7.11
N PHE A 232 -10.52 -9.11 -6.70
CA PHE A 232 -10.61 -10.24 -5.78
C PHE A 232 -10.99 -11.49 -6.57
N ASN A 233 -10.14 -12.52 -6.51
CA ASN A 233 -10.47 -13.81 -7.13
C ASN A 233 -11.62 -14.53 -6.41
N GLY A 234 -11.86 -14.16 -5.16
CA GLY A 234 -12.87 -14.68 -4.26
C GLY A 234 -13.79 -13.58 -3.75
N ARG A 235 -14.23 -13.68 -2.50
CA ARG A 235 -15.21 -12.74 -1.92
C ARG A 235 -14.58 -11.46 -1.42
N PHE A 236 -15.36 -10.39 -1.49
CA PHE A 236 -15.07 -9.12 -0.84
C PHE A 236 -16.14 -8.82 0.22
N GLU A 237 -15.78 -8.96 1.48
CA GLU A 237 -16.73 -8.92 2.59
C GLU A 237 -16.77 -7.55 3.27
N LYS A 238 -17.98 -7.04 3.47
CA LYS A 238 -18.27 -5.87 4.28
C LYS A 238 -18.42 -6.30 5.73
N THR A 239 -17.43 -6.00 6.55
CA THR A 239 -17.38 -6.42 7.96
C THR A 239 -17.68 -5.29 8.94
N GLY A 240 -17.71 -4.04 8.47
CA GLY A 240 -17.99 -2.86 9.30
C GLY A 240 -19.19 -2.04 8.84
N SER A 241 -19.24 -0.78 9.29
CA SER A 241 -20.34 0.14 9.01
C SER A 241 -20.00 1.10 7.87
N ASP A 242 -20.97 1.35 6.99
CA ASP A 242 -20.85 2.33 5.90
C ASP A 242 -20.42 3.73 6.36
N ARG A 243 -20.69 4.08 7.62
CA ARG A 243 -20.31 5.38 8.20
C ARG A 243 -18.81 5.55 8.37
N ASP A 244 -18.09 4.45 8.54
CA ASP A 244 -16.66 4.42 8.81
C ASP A 244 -15.84 4.04 7.55
N MET A 245 -16.52 3.82 6.43
CA MET A 245 -15.97 3.40 5.14
C MET A 245 -16.17 4.51 4.09
N GLY A 246 -15.33 4.58 3.07
CA GLY A 246 -15.55 5.50 1.95
C GLY A 246 -14.48 5.49 0.88
N PHE A 247 -14.70 6.27 -0.19
CA PHE A 247 -13.75 6.39 -1.30
C PHE A 247 -13.00 7.72 -1.29
N GLU A 248 -11.80 7.69 -1.88
CA GLU A 248 -11.03 8.85 -2.28
C GLU A 248 -10.68 8.73 -3.77
N PHE A 249 -11.44 9.40 -4.63
CA PHE A 249 -11.13 9.45 -6.05
C PHE A 249 -10.14 10.59 -6.32
N VAL A 250 -9.03 10.27 -6.98
CA VAL A 250 -8.01 11.22 -7.41
C VAL A 250 -8.11 11.38 -8.92
N PHE A 251 -8.23 12.61 -9.40
CA PHE A 251 -8.31 12.93 -10.83
C PHE A 251 -8.08 14.42 -11.07
N ASP A 252 -7.69 14.77 -12.29
CA ASP A 252 -7.77 16.15 -12.75
C ASP A 252 -9.24 16.56 -12.96
N ALA A 253 -9.65 17.63 -12.26
CA ALA A 253 -11.05 18.04 -12.25
C ALA A 253 -11.50 18.73 -13.56
N TYR A 254 -10.58 19.19 -14.41
CA TYR A 254 -10.92 19.71 -15.73
C TYR A 254 -11.16 18.56 -16.69
N THR A 255 -10.22 17.61 -16.77
CA THR A 255 -10.35 16.38 -17.56
C THR A 255 -11.62 15.61 -17.21
N MET A 256 -11.90 15.44 -15.91
CA MET A 256 -13.12 14.74 -15.48
C MET A 256 -14.40 15.46 -15.93
N ARG A 257 -14.44 16.80 -15.93
CA ARG A 257 -15.61 17.54 -16.45
C ARG A 257 -15.78 17.37 -17.95
N GLU A 258 -14.69 17.30 -18.69
CA GLU A 258 -14.72 17.05 -20.14
C GLU A 258 -15.29 15.66 -20.43
N LEU A 259 -14.84 14.64 -19.70
CA LEU A 259 -15.37 13.26 -19.78
C LEU A 259 -16.87 13.23 -19.49
N ILE A 260 -17.30 13.84 -18.38
CA ILE A 260 -18.74 13.93 -18.02
C ILE A 260 -19.54 14.65 -19.11
N SER A 261 -19.04 15.75 -19.65
CA SER A 261 -19.73 16.50 -20.69
C SER A 261 -19.86 15.75 -22.00
N THR A 262 -18.88 14.89 -22.30
CA THR A 262 -18.87 14.03 -23.49
C THR A 262 -19.83 12.85 -23.32
N GLY A 263 -19.98 12.33 -22.10
CA GLY A 263 -20.94 11.29 -21.72
C GLY A 263 -22.35 11.80 -21.41
N ASP A 264 -22.80 12.87 -22.08
CA ASP A 264 -24.14 13.45 -21.91
C ASP A 264 -24.52 13.85 -20.47
N GLY A 265 -23.51 14.26 -19.67
CA GLY A 265 -23.69 14.75 -18.30
C GLY A 265 -23.34 13.73 -17.21
N GLU A 266 -22.88 12.53 -17.59
CA GLU A 266 -22.43 11.49 -16.68
C GLU A 266 -21.16 10.80 -17.24
N PHE A 267 -20.27 10.38 -16.34
CA PHE A 267 -19.15 9.52 -16.69
C PHE A 267 -19.12 8.33 -15.74
N ILE A 268 -18.99 7.11 -16.27
CA ILE A 268 -19.08 5.87 -15.50
C ILE A 268 -17.79 5.07 -15.63
N LEU A 269 -17.24 4.67 -14.50
CA LEU A 269 -16.21 3.64 -14.42
C LEU A 269 -16.87 2.32 -14.05
N GLU A 270 -16.62 1.29 -14.86
CA GLU A 270 -17.05 -0.08 -14.58
C GLU A 270 -15.88 -0.92 -14.05
N ASP A 271 -16.17 -1.95 -13.26
CA ASP A 271 -15.16 -2.91 -12.79
C ASP A 271 -13.95 -2.26 -12.08
N VAL A 272 -14.20 -1.22 -11.28
CA VAL A 272 -13.18 -0.56 -10.43
C VAL A 272 -12.67 -1.53 -9.37
N ILE A 273 -13.61 -2.28 -8.78
CA ILE A 273 -13.33 -3.39 -7.87
C ILE A 273 -14.14 -4.60 -8.34
N THR A 274 -13.52 -5.76 -8.54
CA THR A 274 -14.21 -7.00 -8.93
C THR A 274 -14.09 -8.08 -7.85
N TYR A 275 -15.09 -8.94 -7.73
CA TYR A 275 -15.19 -10.00 -6.72
C TYR A 275 -16.19 -11.09 -7.14
N GLU A 276 -16.18 -12.22 -6.44
CA GLU A 276 -17.13 -13.31 -6.66
C GLU A 276 -18.53 -13.01 -6.11
N THR A 277 -19.54 -13.59 -6.76
CA THR A 277 -20.94 -13.55 -6.32
C THR A 277 -21.10 -14.07 -4.88
N GLY A 278 -22.03 -13.47 -4.13
CA GLY A 278 -22.30 -13.83 -2.74
C GLY A 278 -21.42 -13.07 -1.72
N SER A 279 -20.59 -12.15 -2.20
CA SER A 279 -19.91 -11.13 -1.39
C SER A 279 -20.93 -10.23 -0.69
N SER A 280 -20.77 -10.00 0.61
CA SER A 280 -21.68 -9.11 1.37
C SER A 280 -21.58 -7.63 0.99
N MET A 281 -20.58 -7.24 0.19
CA MET A 281 -20.49 -5.89 -0.36
C MET A 281 -21.60 -5.59 -1.38
N ALA A 282 -22.14 -6.61 -2.07
CA ALA A 282 -23.18 -6.46 -3.07
C ALA A 282 -24.41 -5.71 -2.52
N GLY A 283 -24.88 -4.72 -3.27
CA GLY A 283 -25.97 -3.81 -2.89
C GLY A 283 -25.55 -2.63 -2.00
N THR A 284 -24.27 -2.50 -1.66
CA THR A 284 -23.76 -1.34 -0.92
C THR A 284 -23.57 -0.15 -1.86
N VAL A 285 -23.90 1.05 -1.38
CA VAL A 285 -23.76 2.31 -2.13
C VAL A 285 -23.01 3.32 -1.28
N PHE A 286 -22.04 4.01 -1.88
CA PHE A 286 -21.37 5.17 -1.31
C PHE A 286 -21.55 6.37 -2.21
N GLU A 287 -21.72 7.55 -1.62
CA GLU A 287 -21.85 8.81 -2.34
C GLU A 287 -20.86 9.82 -1.79
N GLY A 288 -20.43 10.75 -2.64
CA GLY A 288 -19.59 11.84 -2.20
C GLY A 288 -19.37 12.92 -3.25
N ASN A 289 -18.42 13.79 -2.96
CA ASN A 289 -18.05 14.89 -3.84
C ASN A 289 -16.53 15.07 -3.80
N THR A 290 -15.93 15.18 -4.99
CA THR A 290 -14.52 15.53 -5.15
C THR A 290 -14.43 16.71 -6.11
N SER A 291 -13.83 17.82 -5.67
CA SER A 291 -13.62 19.00 -6.53
C SER A 291 -14.88 19.56 -7.21
N GLY A 292 -16.05 19.43 -6.55
CA GLY A 292 -17.34 19.88 -7.07
C GLY A 292 -18.03 18.89 -8.02
N ILE A 293 -17.44 17.73 -8.28
CA ILE A 293 -18.03 16.62 -9.03
C ILE A 293 -18.62 15.63 -8.02
N GLN A 294 -19.89 15.32 -8.17
CA GLN A 294 -20.57 14.29 -7.39
C GLN A 294 -20.18 12.91 -7.91
N TRP A 295 -20.11 11.94 -7.01
CA TRP A 295 -19.91 10.56 -7.39
C TRP A 295 -20.80 9.63 -6.58
N GLU A 296 -21.21 8.53 -7.20
CA GLU A 296 -21.94 7.43 -6.60
C GLU A 296 -21.24 6.12 -6.96
N ALA A 297 -20.86 5.35 -5.96
CA ALA A 297 -20.12 4.09 -6.08
C ALA A 297 -21.05 2.95 -5.65
N VAL A 298 -21.46 2.13 -6.62
CA VAL A 298 -22.49 1.08 -6.45
C VAL A 298 -21.88 -0.29 -6.62
N PHE A 299 -21.88 -1.07 -5.54
CA PHE A 299 -21.46 -2.46 -5.55
C PHE A 299 -22.58 -3.35 -6.11
N GLY A 300 -22.39 -3.89 -7.31
CA GLY A 300 -23.25 -4.90 -7.91
C GLY A 300 -22.99 -6.31 -7.38
N ASP A 301 -23.46 -7.31 -8.12
CA ASP A 301 -23.31 -8.72 -7.69
C ASP A 301 -21.86 -9.22 -7.74
N THR A 302 -21.03 -8.66 -8.64
CA THR A 302 -19.63 -9.11 -8.87
C THR A 302 -18.64 -7.96 -9.08
N SER A 303 -19.10 -6.71 -9.15
CA SER A 303 -18.20 -5.58 -9.34
C SER A 303 -18.78 -4.26 -8.85
N LEU A 304 -17.88 -3.30 -8.63
CA LEU A 304 -18.16 -1.91 -8.34
C LEU A 304 -18.16 -1.10 -9.63
N SER A 305 -19.24 -0.35 -9.85
CA SER A 305 -19.27 0.76 -10.81
C SER A 305 -19.36 2.09 -10.08
N VAL A 306 -18.76 3.13 -10.66
CA VAL A 306 -18.76 4.48 -10.10
C VAL A 306 -19.24 5.47 -11.16
N SER A 307 -20.33 6.19 -10.88
CA SER A 307 -20.78 7.30 -11.72
C SER A 307 -20.26 8.63 -11.19
N PHE A 308 -19.98 9.55 -12.10
CA PHE A 308 -19.53 10.91 -11.82
C PHE A 308 -20.43 11.90 -12.56
N THR A 309 -20.91 12.92 -11.85
CA THR A 309 -21.81 13.93 -12.40
C THR A 309 -21.46 15.33 -11.92
N VAL A 310 -21.81 16.35 -12.70
CA VAL A 310 -21.71 17.76 -12.28
C VAL A 310 -23.10 18.21 -11.86
N PRO A 311 -23.30 18.74 -10.63
CA PRO A 311 -24.59 19.24 -10.21
C PRO A 311 -25.09 20.33 -11.16
N GLU A 312 -26.34 20.21 -11.63
CA GLU A 312 -26.94 21.26 -12.44
C GLU A 312 -27.02 22.59 -11.65
N PRO A 313 -26.89 23.76 -12.31
CA PRO A 313 -26.95 25.07 -11.63
C PRO A 313 -28.20 25.28 -10.78
N ALA A 314 -29.34 24.71 -11.20
CA ALA A 314 -30.60 24.80 -10.48
C ALA A 314 -30.59 24.02 -9.15
N ALA A 315 -29.94 22.85 -9.12
CA ALA A 315 -29.79 22.05 -7.92
C ALA A 315 -28.95 22.80 -6.86
N VAL A 316 -27.86 23.44 -7.30
CA VAL A 316 -27.02 24.28 -6.44
C VAL A 316 -27.82 25.48 -5.89
N ALA A 317 -28.58 26.16 -6.74
CA ALA A 317 -29.42 27.28 -6.34
C ALA A 317 -30.50 26.88 -5.32
N ALA A 318 -31.10 25.69 -5.46
CA ALA A 318 -32.10 25.17 -4.54
C ALA A 318 -31.52 24.91 -3.14
N VAL A 319 -30.33 24.30 -3.06
CA VAL A 319 -29.64 24.07 -1.77
C VAL A 319 -29.30 25.40 -1.09
N LEU A 320 -28.75 26.36 -1.84
CA LEU A 320 -28.46 27.70 -1.32
C LEU A 320 -29.74 28.43 -0.87
N GLY A 321 -30.83 28.30 -1.63
CA GLY A 321 -32.14 28.85 -1.28
C GLY A 321 -32.70 28.24 0.01
N ALA A 322 -32.61 26.92 0.18
CA ALA A 322 -33.05 26.22 1.38
C ALA A 322 -32.21 26.62 2.62
N ALA A 323 -30.88 26.71 2.47
CA ALA A 323 -30.00 27.17 3.53
C ALA A 323 -30.32 28.61 3.95
N ALA A 324 -30.51 29.52 2.98
CA ALA A 324 -30.90 30.90 3.25
C ALA A 324 -32.24 30.98 4.01
N LEU A 325 -33.21 30.13 3.65
CA LEU A 325 -34.51 30.05 4.33
C LEU A 325 -34.36 29.56 5.78
N ALA A 326 -33.52 28.53 6.02
CA ALA A 326 -33.23 28.02 7.35
C ALA A 326 -32.54 29.08 8.23
N PHE A 327 -31.54 29.79 7.70
CA PHE A 327 -30.90 30.92 8.40
C PHE A 327 -31.87 32.06 8.69
N ALA A 328 -32.76 32.40 7.76
CA ALA A 328 -33.80 33.41 7.98
C ALA A 328 -34.79 33.00 9.08
N ALA A 329 -35.18 31.72 9.12
CA ALA A 329 -36.06 31.17 10.15
C ALA A 329 -35.41 31.16 11.54
N LEU A 330 -34.11 30.83 11.62
CA LEU A 330 -33.32 30.90 12.86
C LEU A 330 -33.18 32.34 13.38
N ARG A 331 -32.96 33.31 12.48
CA ARG A 331 -32.88 34.73 12.86
C ARG A 331 -34.19 35.28 13.41
N ARG A 332 -35.34 34.76 12.95
CA ARG A 332 -36.67 35.19 13.41
C ARG A 332 -37.05 34.66 14.80
N ARG A 333 -36.31 33.67 15.31
CA ARG A 333 -36.50 33.06 16.64
C ARG A 333 -35.53 33.60 17.71
N ARG A 334 -34.62 34.51 17.35
CA ARG A 334 -33.81 35.31 18.29
C ARG A 334 -34.42 36.70 18.42
#